data_AF-A0A975AZB1-F1
#
_entry.id   AF-A0A975AZB1-F1
#
_cell.length_a   1.000
_cell.length_b   1.000
_cell.length_c   1.000
_cell.angle_alpha   90.00
_cell.angle_beta   90.00
_cell.angle_gamma   90.00
#
_symmetry.space_group_name_H-M   'P 1'
#
loop_
_entity.id
_entity.type
_entity.pdbx_description
1 polymer ?
#
loop_
_entity_poly.entity_id
_entity_poly.type
_entity_poly.pdbx_seq_one_letter_code
_entity_poly.pdbx_strand_id
1 'polypeptide(L)'
;MRIQTDSIIFQLQHENEGSLLIAERLASHMKWKLEILKSIPVRPIKKHKELWKKTFGRDIPKSASFIAILETSSGIKIILIKYGNSKFLQIEFHGLDGLTKDIYSRSDNAVLLNSTLKEFIKLWNEPVRLMRLDRSVNIAGQKWEDYTNSRQHRKLCRKRKPELFKTTTIFYQNKKRRYIKVLAYDKQQCNGLDYAVTRIECRFLAQYWNNLSGEISNVIDIAIKKADLYIEEKLLY
;
A
#
# COMPACT_ATOMS: atom_id res chain seq x y z
N MET A 1 -6.97 17.28 -10.55
CA MET A 1 -6.30 15.96 -10.48
C MET A 1 -5.65 15.85 -9.11
N ARG A 2 -5.97 14.83 -8.29
CA ARG A 2 -5.51 14.74 -6.89
C ARG A 2 -4.62 13.51 -6.73
N ILE A 3 -3.43 13.68 -6.14
CA ILE A 3 -2.54 12.58 -5.76
C ILE A 3 -3.04 11.96 -4.46
N GLN A 4 -3.02 10.63 -4.37
CA GLN A 4 -3.57 9.86 -3.26
C GLN A 4 -2.56 8.79 -2.80
N THR A 5 -2.61 8.43 -1.51
CA THR A 5 -1.91 7.27 -0.95
C THR A 5 -2.78 6.03 -1.09
N ASP A 6 -2.26 4.98 -1.72
CA ASP A 6 -2.94 3.68 -1.84
C ASP A 6 -2.42 2.65 -0.85
N SER A 7 -1.13 2.67 -0.57
CA SER A 7 -0.56 1.83 0.48
C SER A 7 0.71 2.44 1.04
N ILE A 8 1.00 2.14 2.29
CA ILE A 8 2.24 2.51 2.95
C ILE A 8 2.69 1.37 3.86
N ILE A 9 3.97 1.02 3.78
CA ILE A 9 4.55 -0.10 4.51
C ILE A 9 5.80 0.37 5.24
N PHE A 10 5.84 0.13 6.54
CA PHE A 10 6.98 0.42 7.39
C PHE A 10 7.48 -0.83 8.09
N GLN A 11 8.73 -0.78 8.52
CA GLN A 11 9.31 -1.70 9.48
C GLN A 11 9.51 -0.98 10.81
N LEU A 12 9.06 -1.64 11.87
CA LEU A 12 9.33 -1.28 13.24
C LEU A 12 10.43 -2.20 13.75
N GLN A 13 11.44 -1.63 14.41
CA GLN A 13 12.41 -2.43 15.15
C GLN A 13 11.82 -2.69 16.54
N HIS A 14 11.66 -3.95 16.92
CA HIS A 14 11.18 -4.32 18.25
C HIS A 14 12.17 -5.32 18.86
N GLU A 15 13.16 -4.80 19.57
CA GLU A 15 14.22 -5.66 20.13
C GLU A 15 13.74 -6.45 21.36
N ASN A 16 12.74 -5.94 22.09
CA ASN A 16 12.37 -6.45 23.41
C ASN A 16 10.89 -6.83 23.59
N GLU A 17 9.99 -6.32 22.75
CA GLU A 17 8.54 -6.56 22.89
C GLU A 17 8.08 -7.65 21.92
N GLY A 18 7.31 -8.64 22.38
CA GLY A 18 6.77 -9.68 21.50
C GLY A 18 5.81 -9.09 20.45
N SER A 19 5.82 -9.61 19.21
CA SER A 19 4.91 -9.13 18.14
C SER A 19 3.43 -9.20 18.50
N LEU A 20 3.04 -10.18 19.34
CA LEU A 20 1.69 -10.31 19.86
C LEU A 20 1.34 -9.12 20.76
N LEU A 21 2.22 -8.76 21.68
CA LEU A 21 2.01 -7.66 22.62
C LEU A 21 1.88 -6.31 21.89
N ILE A 22 2.68 -6.09 20.85
CA ILE A 22 2.52 -4.91 19.98
C ILE A 22 1.14 -4.89 19.32
N ALA A 23 0.69 -6.04 18.78
CA ALA A 23 -0.61 -6.13 18.13
C ALA A 23 -1.76 -5.88 19.11
N GLU A 24 -1.70 -6.46 20.31
CA GLU A 24 -2.67 -6.25 21.39
C GLU A 24 -2.68 -4.81 21.88
N ARG A 25 -1.51 -4.19 22.03
CA ARG A 25 -1.37 -2.78 22.39
C ARG A 25 -2.08 -1.89 21.37
N LEU A 26 -1.77 -2.07 20.09
CA LEU A 26 -2.39 -1.31 19.00
C LEU A 26 -3.92 -1.52 18.95
N ALA A 27 -4.37 -2.76 19.08
CA ALA A 27 -5.79 -3.10 19.08
C ALA A 27 -6.54 -2.45 20.23
N SER A 28 -6.00 -2.56 21.45
CA SER A 28 -6.59 -2.04 22.68
C SER A 28 -6.73 -0.51 22.66
N HIS A 29 -5.63 0.20 22.37
CA HIS A 29 -5.61 1.66 22.39
C HIS A 29 -6.56 2.27 21.34
N MET A 30 -6.70 1.59 20.20
CA MET A 30 -7.53 2.07 19.10
C MET A 30 -8.95 1.51 19.10
N LYS A 31 -9.27 0.59 20.02
CA LYS A 31 -10.51 -0.21 19.98
C LYS A 31 -10.70 -0.91 18.62
N TRP A 32 -9.59 -1.33 18.01
CA TRP A 32 -9.60 -2.07 16.76
C TRP A 32 -9.76 -3.56 17.05
N LYS A 33 -10.42 -4.25 16.13
CA LYS A 33 -10.57 -5.70 16.24
C LYS A 33 -9.26 -6.36 15.82
N LEU A 34 -8.73 -7.24 16.67
CA LEU A 34 -7.52 -8.00 16.41
C LEU A 34 -7.86 -9.42 15.98
N GLU A 35 -7.26 -9.87 14.88
CA GLU A 35 -7.33 -11.24 14.42
C GLU A 35 -5.91 -11.80 14.20
N ILE A 36 -5.54 -12.84 14.94
CA ILE A 36 -4.25 -13.53 14.78
C ILE A 36 -4.41 -14.66 13.76
N LEU A 37 -3.70 -14.55 12.63
CA LEU A 37 -3.76 -15.54 11.56
C LEU A 37 -2.66 -16.59 11.65
N LYS A 38 -1.52 -16.22 12.22
CA LYS A 38 -0.36 -17.08 12.40
C LYS A 38 0.48 -16.54 13.57
N SER A 39 0.91 -17.42 14.46
CA SER A 39 1.94 -17.14 15.45
C SER A 39 2.72 -18.42 15.67
N ILE A 40 3.97 -18.40 16.12
CA ILE A 40 4.63 -19.63 16.56
C ILE A 40 4.12 -19.92 17.98
N PRO A 41 3.59 -21.13 18.29
CA PRO A 41 3.54 -22.35 17.47
C PRO A 41 2.23 -22.57 16.65
N VAL A 42 1.26 -21.66 16.71
CA VAL A 42 -0.03 -21.73 16.02
C VAL A 42 0.11 -21.78 14.48
N ARG A 43 -0.09 -22.97 13.91
CA ARG A 43 -0.20 -23.13 12.45
C ARG A 43 -1.40 -22.34 11.91
N PRO A 44 -1.29 -21.70 10.73
CA PRO A 44 -2.41 -20.96 10.18
C PRO A 44 -3.59 -21.89 9.90
N ILE A 45 -4.74 -21.56 10.50
CA ILE A 45 -6.01 -22.29 10.37
C ILE A 45 -6.45 -22.27 8.90
N LYS A 46 -6.96 -23.40 8.37
CA LYS A 46 -7.36 -23.52 6.95
C LYS A 46 -8.33 -22.40 6.52
N LYS A 47 -9.34 -22.10 7.36
CA LYS A 47 -10.29 -20.99 7.17
C LYS A 47 -9.59 -19.64 7.01
N HIS A 48 -8.51 -19.39 7.74
CA HIS A 48 -7.75 -18.14 7.67
C HIS A 48 -6.89 -18.05 6.41
N LYS A 49 -6.40 -19.19 5.88
CA LYS A 49 -5.69 -19.20 4.59
C LYS A 49 -6.63 -18.85 3.44
N GLU A 50 -7.83 -19.42 3.44
CA GLU A 50 -8.85 -19.14 2.42
C GLU A 50 -9.30 -17.67 2.50
N LEU A 51 -9.56 -17.17 3.71
CA LEU A 51 -9.88 -15.76 3.93
C LEU A 51 -8.74 -14.85 3.45
N TRP A 52 -7.50 -15.10 3.85
CA TRP A 52 -6.32 -14.34 3.42
C TRP A 52 -6.19 -14.31 1.89
N LYS A 53 -6.32 -15.47 1.24
CA LYS A 53 -6.22 -15.56 -0.22
C LYS A 53 -7.35 -14.80 -0.92
N LYS A 54 -8.57 -14.88 -0.39
CA LYS A 54 -9.72 -14.10 -0.88
C LYS A 54 -9.52 -12.59 -0.68
N THR A 55 -8.99 -12.18 0.46
CA THR A 55 -8.77 -10.77 0.83
C THR A 55 -7.60 -10.16 0.06
N PHE A 56 -6.43 -10.78 0.07
CA PHE A 56 -5.20 -10.18 -0.47
C PHE A 56 -4.75 -10.73 -1.83
N GLY A 57 -5.48 -11.69 -2.40
CA GLY A 57 -5.17 -12.28 -3.71
C GLY A 57 -3.83 -13.04 -3.76
N ARG A 58 -3.24 -13.35 -2.61
CA ARG A 58 -1.93 -14.01 -2.47
C ARG A 58 -1.95 -15.02 -1.33
N ASP A 59 -1.04 -15.99 -1.34
CA ASP A 59 -0.90 -16.92 -0.22
C ASP A 59 -0.22 -16.28 0.99
N ILE A 60 -0.43 -16.83 2.18
CA ILE A 60 0.28 -16.43 3.41
C ILE A 60 1.78 -16.70 3.22
N PRO A 61 2.67 -15.73 3.51
CA PRO A 61 4.11 -15.94 3.40
C PRO A 61 4.57 -17.11 4.28
N LYS A 62 5.23 -18.11 3.68
CA LYS A 62 5.71 -19.30 4.40
C LYS A 62 6.68 -18.92 5.53
N SER A 63 7.56 -17.95 5.26
CA SER A 63 8.58 -17.43 6.19
C SER A 63 8.04 -16.52 7.29
N ALA A 64 6.76 -16.14 7.27
CA ALA A 64 6.20 -15.35 8.37
C ALA A 64 6.15 -16.18 9.65
N SER A 65 6.73 -15.69 10.74
CA SER A 65 6.60 -16.26 12.09
C SER A 65 5.38 -15.72 12.84
N PHE A 66 4.88 -14.55 12.44
CA PHE A 66 3.67 -13.94 13.00
C PHE A 66 2.91 -13.16 11.94
N ILE A 67 1.58 -13.26 11.95
CA ILE A 67 0.66 -12.47 11.15
C ILE A 67 -0.57 -12.12 11.99
N ALA A 68 -0.86 -10.83 12.07
CA ALA A 68 -2.10 -10.32 12.63
C ALA A 68 -2.76 -9.32 11.68
N ILE A 69 -4.08 -9.23 11.76
CA ILE A 69 -4.89 -8.20 11.12
C ILE A 69 -5.53 -7.36 12.21
N LEU A 70 -5.33 -6.05 12.12
CA LEU A 70 -6.08 -5.05 12.87
C LEU A 70 -7.16 -4.50 11.95
N GLU A 71 -8.42 -4.64 12.34
CA GLU A 71 -9.57 -4.09 11.63
C GLU A 71 -10.08 -2.85 12.37
N THR A 72 -10.04 -1.70 11.70
CA THR A 72 -10.48 -0.43 12.25
C THR A 72 -12.01 -0.34 12.29
N SER A 73 -12.55 0.63 13.05
CA SER A 73 -13.98 0.94 13.05
C SER A 73 -14.51 1.36 11.67
N SER A 74 -13.63 1.91 10.82
CA SER A 74 -13.92 2.26 9.42
C SER A 74 -13.76 1.10 8.44
N GLY A 75 -13.47 -0.12 8.93
CA GLY A 75 -13.29 -1.32 8.11
C GLY A 75 -11.94 -1.41 7.40
N ILE A 76 -10.98 -0.52 7.69
CA ILE A 76 -9.62 -0.63 7.16
C ILE A 76 -8.91 -1.79 7.85
N LYS A 77 -8.20 -2.60 7.06
CA LYS A 77 -7.38 -3.70 7.56
C LYS A 77 -5.91 -3.34 7.49
N ILE A 78 -5.26 -3.29 8.65
CA ILE A 78 -3.82 -3.10 8.81
C ILE A 78 -3.20 -4.46 9.08
N ILE A 79 -2.16 -4.80 8.34
CA ILE A 79 -1.52 -6.11 8.46
C ILE A 79 -0.21 -5.94 9.23
N LEU A 80 -0.03 -6.75 10.27
CA LEU A 80 1.22 -6.90 10.99
C LEU A 80 1.88 -8.21 10.57
N ILE A 81 3.13 -8.17 10.11
CA ILE A 81 3.86 -9.36 9.65
C ILE A 81 5.26 -9.38 10.27
N LYS A 82 5.59 -10.42 11.04
CA LYS A 82 6.98 -10.73 11.42
C LYS A 82 7.47 -11.89 10.56
N TYR A 83 8.62 -11.71 9.93
CA TYR A 83 9.31 -12.78 9.23
C TYR A 83 10.29 -13.46 10.17
N GLY A 84 10.31 -14.79 10.24
CA GLY A 84 11.24 -15.64 11.00
C GLY A 84 12.06 -14.94 12.10
N ASN A 85 13.38 -14.92 11.91
CA ASN A 85 14.38 -14.31 12.80
C ASN A 85 14.56 -12.79 12.58
N SER A 86 13.62 -12.12 11.89
CA SER A 86 13.67 -10.68 11.69
C SER A 86 13.54 -9.96 13.02
N LYS A 87 14.43 -9.01 13.29
CA LYS A 87 14.29 -8.02 14.38
C LYS A 87 13.20 -6.97 14.12
N PHE A 88 12.56 -7.04 12.95
CA PHE A 88 11.57 -6.07 12.51
C PHE A 88 10.18 -6.68 12.40
N LEU A 89 9.18 -5.94 12.87
CA LEU A 89 7.78 -6.13 12.56
C LEU A 89 7.39 -5.22 11.39
N GLN A 90 6.86 -5.79 10.32
CA GLN A 90 6.35 -5.02 9.19
C GLN A 90 4.89 -4.65 9.43
N ILE A 91 4.56 -3.38 9.24
CA ILE A 91 3.20 -2.87 9.27
C ILE A 91 2.81 -2.42 7.87
N GLU A 92 1.79 -3.06 7.32
CA GLU A 92 1.25 -2.74 6.00
C GLU A 92 -0.12 -2.07 6.15
N PHE A 93 -0.18 -0.78 5.82
CA PHE A 93 -1.43 -0.08 5.55
C PHE A 93 -1.74 -0.23 4.08
N HIS A 94 -2.80 -0.97 3.78
CA HIS A 94 -3.36 -1.02 2.43
C HIS A 94 -4.66 -0.24 2.44
N GLY A 95 -4.92 0.52 1.37
CA GLY A 95 -6.28 0.94 1.05
C GLY A 95 -7.17 -0.29 0.82
N LEU A 96 -8.48 -0.08 0.71
CA LEU A 96 -9.48 -1.15 0.56
C LEU A 96 -9.33 -2.05 -0.68
N ASP A 97 -8.22 -2.00 -1.43
CA ASP A 97 -7.97 -2.88 -2.58
C ASP A 97 -7.73 -4.36 -2.18
N GLY A 98 -7.72 -4.68 -0.87
CA GLY A 98 -7.85 -6.04 -0.33
C GLY A 98 -9.24 -6.38 0.24
N LEU A 99 -10.21 -5.48 0.09
CA LEU A 99 -11.55 -5.61 0.69
C LEU A 99 -12.61 -5.64 -0.41
N THR A 100 -13.65 -6.40 -0.13
CA THR A 100 -14.76 -6.72 -1.01
C THR A 100 -15.30 -5.48 -1.74
N LYS A 101 -15.62 -5.68 -3.03
CA LYS A 101 -16.09 -4.67 -4.01
C LYS A 101 -17.34 -3.87 -3.61
N ASP A 102 -17.93 -4.12 -2.43
CA ASP A 102 -19.35 -3.83 -2.21
C ASP A 102 -19.68 -2.53 -1.47
N ILE A 103 -18.74 -1.74 -0.92
CA ILE A 103 -19.17 -0.64 -0.01
C ILE A 103 -18.56 0.75 -0.24
N TYR A 104 -17.50 0.98 -1.01
CA TYR A 104 -16.91 2.33 -1.07
C TYR A 104 -16.60 2.88 -2.46
N SER A 105 -17.28 4.00 -2.78
CA SER A 105 -16.96 4.87 -3.90
C SER A 105 -15.61 5.59 -3.66
N ARG A 106 -14.94 5.94 -4.76
CA ARG A 106 -13.47 6.05 -4.92
C ARG A 106 -12.76 7.27 -4.29
N SER A 107 -13.41 8.11 -3.48
CA SER A 107 -12.77 9.25 -2.82
C SER A 107 -12.42 9.01 -1.35
N ASP A 108 -13.13 8.10 -0.69
CA ASP A 108 -13.12 8.03 0.78
C ASP A 108 -11.98 7.16 1.31
N ASN A 109 -11.50 6.19 0.53
CA ASN A 109 -10.49 5.22 1.00
C ASN A 109 -9.15 5.87 1.33
N ALA A 110 -8.68 6.80 0.50
CA ALA A 110 -7.44 7.52 0.78
C ALA A 110 -7.60 8.48 1.96
N VAL A 111 -8.79 9.05 2.15
CA VAL A 111 -9.12 9.92 3.29
C VAL A 111 -9.14 9.10 4.58
N LEU A 112 -9.84 7.96 4.56
CA LEU A 112 -9.92 7.01 5.67
C LEU A 112 -8.52 6.45 6.01
N LEU A 113 -7.74 6.03 5.01
CA LEU A 113 -6.37 5.55 5.21
C LEU A 113 -5.48 6.64 5.82
N ASN A 114 -5.58 7.88 5.33
CA ASN A 114 -4.84 9.00 5.91
C ASN A 114 -5.30 9.31 7.35
N SER A 115 -6.60 9.19 7.66
CA SER A 115 -7.12 9.37 9.02
C SER A 115 -6.58 8.30 9.96
N THR A 116 -6.69 7.03 9.56
CA THR A 116 -6.17 5.88 10.30
C THR A 116 -4.65 5.96 10.48
N LEU A 117 -3.91 6.42 9.46
CA LEU A 117 -2.48 6.65 9.57
C LEU A 117 -2.14 7.77 10.56
N LYS A 118 -2.90 8.88 10.56
CA LYS A 118 -2.73 9.96 11.55
C LYS A 118 -2.98 9.48 12.97
N GLU A 119 -4.01 8.66 13.18
CA GLU A 119 -4.28 8.06 14.49
C GLU A 119 -3.15 7.12 14.91
N PHE A 120 -2.66 6.28 13.98
CA PHE A 120 -1.52 5.41 14.25
C PHE A 120 -0.25 6.21 14.62
N ILE A 121 0.06 7.28 13.88
CA ILE A 121 1.20 8.18 14.17
C ILE A 121 1.10 8.76 15.58
N LYS A 122 -0.10 9.15 16.02
CA LYS A 122 -0.30 9.70 17.37
C LYS A 122 0.02 8.69 18.47
N LEU A 123 -0.24 7.41 18.23
CA LEU A 123 0.01 6.34 19.19
C LEU A 123 1.42 5.76 19.11
N TRP A 124 2.07 5.88 17.96
CA TRP A 124 3.32 5.20 17.69
C TRP A 124 4.44 6.21 17.45
N ASN A 125 5.13 6.62 18.51
CA ASN A 125 6.23 7.58 18.41
C ASN A 125 7.61 6.93 18.23
N GLU A 126 7.67 5.61 18.02
CA GLU A 126 8.95 4.92 17.86
C GLU A 126 9.52 5.08 16.44
N PRO A 127 10.86 4.99 16.28
CA PRO A 127 11.49 5.06 14.97
C PRO A 127 11.03 3.94 14.03
N VAL A 128 10.77 4.33 12.79
CA VAL A 128 10.36 3.40 11.73
C VAL A 128 11.29 3.50 10.56
N ARG A 129 11.33 2.46 9.74
CA ARG A 129 11.97 2.46 8.43
C ARG A 129 10.92 2.32 7.34
N LEU A 130 10.93 3.23 6.37
CA LEU A 130 10.00 3.16 5.24
C LEU A 130 10.44 2.08 4.24
N MET A 131 9.55 1.12 3.99
CA MET A 131 9.81 0.00 3.07
C MET A 131 9.14 0.18 1.73
N ARG A 132 7.94 0.75 1.71
CA ARG A 132 7.19 1.02 0.50
C ARG A 132 6.17 2.12 0.71
N LEU A 133 5.98 2.94 -0.31
CA LEU A 133 4.87 3.87 -0.41
C LEU A 133 4.34 3.82 -1.83
N ASP A 134 3.03 3.64 -1.97
CA ASP A 134 2.34 3.66 -3.25
C ASP A 134 1.48 4.91 -3.31
N ARG A 135 1.75 5.73 -4.32
CA ARG A 135 1.02 6.96 -4.61
C ARG A 135 0.43 6.87 -5.99
N SER A 136 -0.75 7.44 -6.18
CA SER A 136 -1.42 7.34 -7.46
C SER A 136 -2.27 8.56 -7.78
N VAL A 137 -2.66 8.61 -9.05
CA VAL A 137 -3.44 9.68 -9.62
C VAL A 137 -4.57 9.08 -10.44
N ASN A 138 -5.79 9.52 -10.17
CA ASN A 138 -6.96 9.21 -11.00
C ASN A 138 -7.17 10.36 -12.00
N ILE A 139 -7.30 10.02 -13.27
CA ILE A 139 -7.64 10.95 -14.35
C ILE A 139 -9.11 10.73 -14.68
N ALA A 140 -9.97 11.52 -14.03
CA ALA A 140 -11.42 11.43 -14.18
C ALA A 140 -11.85 11.85 -15.60
N GLY A 141 -12.85 11.16 -16.15
CA GLY A 141 -13.38 11.42 -17.50
C GLY A 141 -12.50 10.90 -18.64
N GLN A 142 -11.29 10.40 -18.36
CA GLN A 142 -10.41 9.85 -19.38
C GLN A 142 -10.62 8.34 -19.55
N LYS A 143 -11.04 7.94 -20.76
CA LYS A 143 -11.10 6.53 -21.15
C LYS A 143 -9.70 5.97 -21.34
N TRP A 144 -9.56 4.65 -21.20
CA TRP A 144 -8.28 3.97 -21.34
C TRP A 144 -7.63 4.16 -22.72
N GLU A 145 -8.44 4.11 -23.78
CA GLU A 145 -8.00 4.31 -25.15
C GLU A 145 -7.41 5.72 -25.36
N ASP A 146 -8.08 6.74 -24.82
CA ASP A 146 -7.60 8.13 -24.85
C ASP A 146 -6.26 8.27 -24.11
N TYR A 147 -6.11 7.56 -22.98
CA TYR A 147 -4.86 7.56 -22.23
C TYR A 147 -3.70 7.00 -23.04
N THR A 148 -3.88 5.88 -23.75
CA THR A 148 -2.80 5.28 -24.55
C THR A 148 -2.30 6.18 -25.69
N ASN A 149 -3.12 7.13 -26.13
CA ASN A 149 -2.75 8.15 -27.13
C ASN A 149 -2.29 9.48 -26.51
N SER A 150 -2.36 9.61 -25.18
CA SER A 150 -2.11 10.86 -24.46
C SER A 150 -0.64 11.30 -24.48
N ARG A 151 -0.40 12.59 -24.20
CA ARG A 151 0.95 13.13 -23.99
C ARG A 151 1.64 12.49 -22.79
N GLN A 152 0.87 12.18 -21.73
CA GLN A 152 1.34 11.56 -20.50
C GLN A 152 1.90 10.16 -20.76
N HIS A 153 1.16 9.31 -21.49
CA HIS A 153 1.62 7.99 -21.90
C HIS A 153 2.93 8.08 -22.71
N ARG A 154 2.97 8.95 -23.73
CA ARG A 154 4.18 9.18 -24.53
C ARG A 154 5.36 9.62 -23.67
N LYS A 155 5.16 10.53 -22.71
CA LYS A 155 6.21 10.98 -21.77
C LYS A 155 6.76 9.83 -20.93
N LEU A 156 5.89 8.96 -20.43
CA LEU A 156 6.28 7.76 -19.68
C LEU A 156 7.15 6.82 -20.51
N CYS A 157 6.75 6.57 -21.76
CA CYS A 157 7.46 5.72 -22.71
C CYS A 157 8.84 6.26 -23.13
N ARG A 158 9.08 7.58 -23.07
CA ARG A 158 10.41 8.16 -23.39
C ARG A 158 11.55 7.61 -22.53
N LYS A 159 11.26 7.20 -21.28
CA LYS A 159 12.29 6.76 -20.32
C LYS A 159 12.09 5.32 -19.84
N ARG A 160 11.03 4.65 -20.28
CA ARG A 160 10.59 3.36 -19.75
C ARG A 160 10.03 2.51 -20.87
N LYS A 161 10.29 1.21 -20.81
CA LYS A 161 9.68 0.26 -21.75
C LYS A 161 8.28 -0.08 -21.24
N PRO A 162 7.20 0.19 -22.00
CA PRO A 162 5.87 -0.30 -21.64
C PRO A 162 5.82 -1.81 -21.82
N GLU A 163 5.19 -2.49 -20.88
CA GLU A 163 4.91 -3.92 -20.89
C GLU A 163 3.44 -4.11 -20.56
N LEU A 164 2.69 -4.63 -21.53
CA LEU A 164 1.27 -4.91 -21.37
C LEU A 164 1.12 -6.18 -20.52
N PHE A 165 0.39 -6.09 -19.40
CA PHE A 165 0.10 -7.24 -18.55
C PHE A 165 -1.31 -7.77 -18.75
N LYS A 166 -2.25 -6.86 -19.00
CA LYS A 166 -3.64 -7.12 -19.43
C LYS A 166 -3.99 -6.08 -20.48
N THR A 167 -5.05 -6.31 -21.25
CA THR A 167 -5.57 -5.35 -22.26
C THR A 167 -5.72 -3.93 -21.70
N THR A 168 -6.02 -3.82 -20.40
CA THR A 168 -6.21 -2.56 -19.71
C THR A 168 -5.19 -2.26 -18.62
N THR A 169 -3.98 -2.83 -18.69
CA THR A 169 -2.92 -2.56 -17.72
C THR A 169 -1.54 -2.57 -18.36
N ILE A 170 -0.80 -1.46 -18.22
CA ILE A 170 0.57 -1.29 -18.71
C ILE A 170 1.51 -1.07 -17.51
N PHE A 171 2.58 -1.86 -17.44
CA PHE A 171 3.72 -1.60 -16.58
C PHE A 171 4.78 -0.81 -17.34
N TYR A 172 5.37 0.19 -16.70
CA TYR A 172 6.46 0.95 -17.28
C TYR A 172 7.77 0.57 -16.60
N GLN A 173 8.51 -0.33 -17.22
CA GLN A 173 9.77 -0.82 -16.69
C GLN A 173 10.90 0.20 -16.92
N ASN A 174 11.65 0.51 -15.85
CA ASN A 174 12.93 1.21 -15.96
C ASN A 174 14.05 0.29 -15.46
N LYS A 175 14.88 -0.22 -16.38
CA LYS A 175 15.98 -1.15 -16.04
C LYS A 175 16.98 -0.54 -15.03
N LYS A 176 17.20 0.78 -15.07
CA LYS A 176 18.13 1.51 -14.19
C LYS A 176 17.50 1.92 -12.85
N ARG A 177 16.17 2.02 -12.78
CA ARG A 177 15.44 2.48 -11.58
C ARG A 177 14.45 1.43 -11.10
N ARG A 178 14.96 0.27 -10.69
CA ARG A 178 14.15 -0.86 -10.16
C ARG A 178 13.41 -0.54 -8.86
N TYR A 179 13.79 0.56 -8.20
CA TYR A 179 13.24 1.04 -6.95
C TYR A 179 11.99 1.92 -7.11
N ILE A 180 11.60 2.26 -8.34
CA ILE A 180 10.29 2.87 -8.64
C ILE A 180 9.60 2.01 -9.69
N LYS A 181 8.42 1.52 -9.38
CA LYS A 181 7.55 0.83 -10.34
C LYS A 181 6.40 1.76 -10.69
N VAL A 182 6.14 1.91 -11.98
CA VAL A 182 5.02 2.72 -12.46
C VAL A 182 4.10 1.80 -13.26
N LEU A 183 2.81 1.89 -13.00
CA LEU A 183 1.78 1.18 -13.74
C LEU A 183 0.65 2.15 -14.07
N ALA A 184 -0.01 1.92 -15.20
CA ALA A 184 -1.27 2.58 -15.54
C ALA A 184 -2.31 1.54 -15.93
N TYR A 185 -3.55 1.77 -15.57
CA TYR A 185 -4.65 0.86 -15.89
C TYR A 185 -6.00 1.56 -16.00
N ASP A 186 -6.92 0.89 -16.70
CA ASP A 186 -8.33 1.24 -16.71
C ASP A 186 -8.93 0.94 -15.34
N LYS A 187 -9.04 1.98 -14.51
CA LYS A 187 -9.64 1.83 -13.19
C LYS A 187 -11.11 1.47 -13.37
N GLN A 188 -11.83 2.14 -14.28
CA GLN A 188 -13.25 1.90 -14.54
C GLN A 188 -13.52 0.41 -14.71
N GLN A 189 -12.83 -0.26 -15.63
CA GLN A 189 -13.00 -1.69 -15.85
C GLN A 189 -12.56 -2.53 -14.64
N CYS A 190 -11.40 -2.23 -14.04
CA CYS A 190 -10.86 -3.02 -12.93
C CYS A 190 -11.80 -3.08 -11.71
N ASN A 191 -12.51 -1.98 -11.40
CA ASN A 191 -13.43 -1.95 -10.26
C ASN A 191 -14.91 -1.85 -10.66
N GLY A 192 -15.25 -2.01 -11.95
CA GLY A 192 -16.63 -2.04 -12.42
C GLY A 192 -17.40 -0.73 -12.16
N LEU A 193 -16.81 0.42 -12.49
CA LEU A 193 -17.50 1.70 -12.34
C LEU A 193 -18.28 2.14 -13.57
N ASP A 194 -19.29 2.96 -13.29
CA ASP A 194 -20.17 3.61 -14.25
C ASP A 194 -19.56 4.87 -14.90
N TYR A 195 -18.41 5.36 -14.42
CA TYR A 195 -17.70 6.51 -15.00
C TYR A 195 -16.25 6.20 -15.40
N ALA A 196 -15.81 6.87 -16.47
CA ALA A 196 -14.46 6.73 -17.02
C ALA A 196 -13.39 7.25 -16.05
N VAL A 197 -12.42 6.39 -15.73
CA VAL A 197 -11.25 6.74 -14.93
C VAL A 197 -10.06 5.90 -15.34
N THR A 198 -8.99 6.57 -15.75
CA THR A 198 -7.67 5.94 -15.87
C THR A 198 -6.85 6.24 -14.61
N ARG A 199 -6.14 5.23 -14.09
CA ARG A 199 -5.24 5.40 -12.94
C ARG A 199 -3.79 5.24 -13.34
N ILE A 200 -2.93 6.09 -12.79
CA ILE A 200 -1.48 5.93 -12.79
C ILE A 200 -1.03 5.71 -11.35
N GLU A 201 -0.33 4.61 -11.06
CA GLU A 201 0.21 4.29 -9.74
C GLU A 201 1.74 4.22 -9.79
N CYS A 202 2.36 4.81 -8.78
CA CYS A 202 3.79 4.82 -8.54
C CYS A 202 4.08 4.16 -7.20
N ARG A 203 4.80 3.05 -7.29
CA ARG A 203 5.28 2.29 -6.14
C ARG A 203 6.75 2.57 -5.92
N PHE A 204 7.05 3.16 -4.79
CA PHE A 204 8.39 3.53 -4.37
C PHE A 204 8.88 2.55 -3.31
N LEU A 205 9.96 1.83 -3.59
CA LEU A 205 10.51 0.78 -2.72
C LEU A 205 11.59 1.34 -1.78
N ALA A 206 11.93 0.59 -0.74
CA ALA A 206 12.93 0.94 0.30
C ALA A 206 14.20 1.62 -0.25
N GLN A 207 14.73 1.13 -1.37
CA GLN A 207 15.95 1.68 -1.98
C GLN A 207 15.76 3.10 -2.55
N TYR A 208 14.55 3.48 -2.99
CA TYR A 208 14.26 4.86 -3.42
C TYR A 208 14.38 5.86 -2.26
N TRP A 209 14.06 5.37 -1.07
CA TRP A 209 14.07 6.14 0.16
C TRP A 209 15.47 6.23 0.76
N ASN A 210 16.49 5.58 0.18
CA ASN A 210 17.82 5.45 0.76
C ASN A 210 17.76 5.00 2.23
N ASN A 211 16.86 4.06 2.54
CA ASN A 211 16.59 3.60 3.89
C ASN A 211 16.10 4.70 4.85
N LEU A 212 15.30 5.66 4.35
CA LEU A 212 14.65 6.69 5.18
C LEU A 212 14.07 6.08 6.46
N SER A 213 14.60 6.55 7.58
CA SER A 213 14.24 6.11 8.92
C SER A 213 14.22 7.28 9.89
N GLY A 214 13.47 7.13 10.97
CA GLY A 214 13.31 8.16 11.99
C GLY A 214 11.91 8.09 12.58
N GLU A 215 11.51 9.14 13.28
CA GLU A 215 10.15 9.29 13.79
C GLU A 215 9.12 9.15 12.66
N ILE A 216 8.05 8.40 12.92
CA ILE A 216 7.09 8.02 11.89
C ILE A 216 6.46 9.22 11.18
N SER A 217 6.13 10.28 11.93
CA SER A 217 5.56 11.52 11.39
C SER A 217 6.49 12.15 10.34
N ASN A 218 7.75 12.34 10.71
CA ASN A 218 8.78 12.92 9.85
C ASN A 218 9.04 12.05 8.61
N VAL A 219 9.15 10.73 8.79
CA VAL A 219 9.36 9.78 7.69
C VAL A 219 8.23 9.85 6.68
N ILE A 220 6.98 9.87 7.14
CA ILE A 220 5.80 9.93 6.28
C ILE A 220 5.72 11.25 5.53
N ASP A 221 5.92 12.38 6.21
CA ASP A 221 5.83 13.70 5.60
C ASP A 221 6.90 13.90 4.52
N ILE A 222 8.14 13.50 4.80
CA ILE A 222 9.23 13.54 3.81
C ILE A 222 8.90 12.65 2.62
N ALA A 223 8.42 11.43 2.87
CA ALA A 223 8.12 10.46 1.82
C ALA A 223 6.99 10.92 0.91
N ILE A 224 5.90 11.46 1.48
CA ILE A 224 4.76 12.00 0.73
C ILE A 224 5.21 13.17 -0.14
N LYS A 225 5.88 14.18 0.44
CA LYS A 225 6.35 15.35 -0.31
C LYS A 225 7.27 14.94 -1.47
N LYS A 226 8.22 14.05 -1.22
CA LYS A 226 9.16 13.55 -2.24
C LYS A 226 8.47 12.74 -3.33
N ALA A 227 7.49 11.90 -2.99
CA ALA A 227 6.72 11.12 -3.96
C ALA A 227 5.83 12.01 -4.83
N ASP A 228 5.18 13.00 -4.23
CA ASP A 228 4.29 13.93 -4.94
C ASP A 228 5.06 14.76 -5.95
N LEU A 229 6.21 15.32 -5.54
CA LEU A 229 7.10 16.04 -6.44
C LEU A 229 7.54 15.15 -7.62
N TYR A 230 7.85 13.87 -7.37
CA TYR A 230 8.18 12.94 -8.45
C TYR A 230 7.02 12.75 -9.43
N ILE A 231 5.80 12.57 -8.93
CA ILE A 231 4.60 12.37 -9.75
C ILE A 231 4.33 13.62 -10.60
N GLU A 232 4.35 14.79 -9.98
CA GLU A 232 4.10 16.06 -10.66
C GLU A 232 5.12 16.31 -11.77
N GLU A 233 6.42 16.24 -11.46
CA GLU A 233 7.47 16.55 -12.43
C GLU A 233 7.66 15.50 -13.53
N LYS A 234 7.48 14.22 -13.19
CA LYS A 234 7.89 13.10 -14.06
C LYS A 234 6.71 12.43 -14.78
N LEU A 235 5.47 12.66 -14.34
CA LEU A 235 4.30 11.96 -14.87
C LEU A 235 3.19 12.90 -15.36
N LEU A 236 2.90 13.99 -14.63
CA LEU A 236 1.75 14.86 -14.93
C LEU A 236 2.10 15.99 -15.90
N TYR A 237 3.14 16.75 -15.59
CA TYR A 237 3.81 17.68 -16.50
C TYR A 237 4.90 16.92 -17.24
#